data_AF-K0TJ92-F1
#
_entry.id   AF-K0TJ92-F1
#
_cell.length_a   1.000
_cell.length_b   1.000
_cell.length_c   1.000
_cell.angle_alpha   90.00
_cell.angle_beta   90.00
_cell.angle_gamma   90.00
#
_symmetry.space_group_name_H-M   'P 1'
#
loop_
_entity.id
_entity.type
_entity.pdbx_description
1 polymer ?
#
loop_
_entity_poly.entity_id
_entity_poly.type
_entity_poly.pdbx_seq_one_letter_code
_entity_poly.pdbx_strand_id
1 'polypeptide(L)'
;MSNLAPAARAGPAESSADLAARSLHQRLMTSGLERPEGDRCTICFDLIELPVAAHSKLNACCLKRVCDGCGLAARQRGMLDRCPFCRMPVPHDNASMLPMIQKRVGKGDAVATKTLGDWYCDGRHGFAKDVPRAVELWTEAAELGSIDAHNSLGVVFYTGNGVEEDKPRGIHHWQEAAMNGDVDSRHNLGAVLSRNGNHHLAVQYWMISAKMGYERSLNCIKVMFKRGHAIKAQYTEALLGYRDAVEEMKSPQREEAQRLGLCSSNLRFTSLR
;
A
#
# COMPACT_ATOMS: atom_id res chain seq x y z
N MET A 1 -26.48 65.79 5.54
CA MET A 1 -26.00 64.57 4.87
C MET A 1 -24.85 64.02 5.69
N SER A 2 -25.14 63.11 6.62
CA SER A 2 -24.14 62.49 7.49
C SER A 2 -24.04 61.02 7.09
N ASN A 3 -23.06 60.70 6.24
CA ASN A 3 -22.80 59.34 5.79
C ASN A 3 -22.08 58.57 6.92
N LEU A 4 -22.79 57.64 7.56
CA LEU A 4 -22.19 56.57 8.35
C LEU A 4 -21.75 55.45 7.39
N ALA A 5 -20.44 55.22 7.31
CA ALA A 5 -19.89 54.03 6.66
C ALA A 5 -20.13 52.80 7.55
N PRO A 6 -20.51 51.63 7.01
CA PRO A 6 -20.69 50.43 7.79
C PRO A 6 -19.31 49.84 8.15
N ALA A 7 -19.11 49.57 9.44
CA ALA A 7 -17.95 48.84 9.94
C ALA A 7 -17.88 47.45 9.30
N ALA A 8 -16.82 47.22 8.53
CA ALA A 8 -16.48 45.89 8.03
C ALA A 8 -16.22 44.97 9.24
N ARG A 9 -17.11 44.00 9.45
CA ARG A 9 -16.88 42.93 10.42
C ARG A 9 -15.74 42.06 9.90
N ALA A 10 -14.57 42.16 10.54
CA ALA A 10 -13.50 41.21 10.37
C ALA A 10 -14.02 39.81 10.77
N GLY A 11 -13.98 38.86 9.84
CA GLY A 11 -14.25 37.46 10.13
C GLY A 11 -13.24 36.92 11.15
N PRO A 12 -13.54 35.79 11.82
CA PRO A 12 -12.63 35.22 12.81
C PRO A 12 -11.29 34.90 12.14
N ALA A 13 -10.19 35.36 12.73
CA ALA A 13 -8.84 35.05 12.26
C ALA A 13 -8.62 33.54 12.33
N GLU A 14 -8.45 32.89 11.17
CA GLU A 14 -8.16 31.46 11.10
C GLU A 14 -6.84 31.14 11.79
N SER A 15 -6.81 30.05 12.56
CA SER A 15 -5.59 29.66 13.27
C SER A 15 -4.55 29.09 12.30
N SER A 16 -3.27 29.20 12.66
CA SER A 16 -2.17 28.60 11.90
C SER A 16 -2.33 27.08 11.72
N ALA A 17 -2.93 26.40 12.70
CA ALA A 17 -3.24 24.97 12.64
C ALA A 17 -4.34 24.66 11.61
N ASP A 18 -5.37 25.50 11.51
CA ASP A 18 -6.46 25.32 10.53
C ASP A 18 -5.98 25.54 9.09
N LEU A 19 -5.02 26.45 8.89
CA LEU A 19 -4.35 26.65 7.61
C LEU A 19 -3.47 25.45 7.24
N ALA A 20 -2.69 24.92 8.19
CA ALA A 20 -1.85 23.75 7.97
C ALA A 20 -2.69 22.49 7.64
N ALA A 21 -3.80 22.27 8.35
CA ALA A 21 -4.71 21.16 8.09
C ALA A 21 -5.34 21.23 6.69
N ARG A 22 -5.74 22.42 6.24
CA ARG A 22 -6.25 22.63 4.87
C ARG A 22 -5.18 22.40 3.81
N SER A 23 -3.97 22.89 4.04
CA SER A 23 -2.83 22.67 3.14
C SER A 23 -2.52 21.17 2.99
N LEU A 24 -2.48 20.45 4.12
CA LEU A 24 -2.27 19.00 4.13
C LEU A 24 -3.40 18.26 3.39
N HIS A 25 -4.65 18.63 3.64
CA HIS A 25 -5.78 18.04 2.94
C HIS A 25 -5.71 18.25 1.42
N GLN A 26 -5.41 19.47 0.98
CA GLN A 26 -5.25 19.77 -0.44
C GLN A 26 -4.13 18.91 -1.05
N ARG A 27 -2.98 18.80 -0.38
CA ARG A 27 -1.89 17.92 -0.82
C ARG A 27 -2.35 16.47 -0.95
N LEU A 28 -3.06 15.92 0.03
CA LEU A 28 -3.56 14.54 -0.01
C LEU A 28 -4.53 14.27 -1.17
N MET A 29 -5.27 15.28 -1.61
CA MET A 29 -6.18 15.19 -2.76
C MET A 29 -5.48 15.32 -4.11
N THR A 30 -4.30 15.96 -4.16
CA THR A 30 -3.59 16.25 -5.42
C THR A 30 -2.30 15.46 -5.61
N SER A 31 -1.85 14.71 -4.61
CA SER A 31 -0.61 13.91 -4.65
C SER A 31 -0.89 12.41 -4.57
N GLY A 32 0.08 11.60 -4.99
CA GLY A 32 -0.01 10.14 -4.98
C GLY A 32 -1.18 9.63 -5.81
N LEU A 33 -1.47 10.23 -6.96
CA LEU A 33 -2.60 9.85 -7.83
C LEU A 33 -2.27 8.68 -8.77
N GLU A 34 -1.00 8.26 -8.78
CA GLU A 34 -0.49 7.11 -9.53
C GLU A 34 0.10 6.08 -8.55
N ARG A 35 0.16 4.81 -8.99
CA ARG A 35 0.74 3.73 -8.21
C ARG A 35 2.28 3.80 -8.24
N PRO A 36 2.96 3.48 -7.14
CA PRO A 36 4.41 3.58 -7.05
C PRO A 36 5.13 2.56 -7.95
N GLU A 37 6.38 2.82 -8.32
CA GLU A 37 7.17 1.89 -9.15
C GLU A 37 7.31 0.49 -8.55
N GLY A 38 7.28 0.39 -7.21
CA GLY A 38 7.34 -0.88 -6.48
C GLY A 38 6.17 -1.83 -6.75
N ASP A 39 5.08 -1.32 -7.33
CA ASP A 39 3.90 -2.08 -7.73
C ASP A 39 4.01 -2.69 -9.13
N ARG A 40 5.06 -2.35 -9.89
CA ARG A 40 5.31 -2.89 -11.22
C ARG A 40 6.15 -4.16 -11.14
N CYS A 41 5.93 -5.07 -12.08
CA CYS A 41 6.81 -6.21 -12.26
C CYS A 41 8.13 -5.74 -12.87
N THR A 42 9.26 -6.15 -12.31
CA THR A 42 10.57 -5.69 -12.82
C THR A 42 11.01 -6.40 -14.11
N ILE A 43 10.20 -7.30 -14.66
CA ILE A 43 10.46 -8.01 -15.91
C ILE A 43 9.58 -7.47 -17.04
N CYS A 44 8.26 -7.37 -16.83
CA CYS A 44 7.35 -6.85 -17.84
C CYS A 44 7.04 -5.37 -17.70
N PHE A 45 7.45 -4.71 -16.60
CA PHE A 45 7.20 -3.29 -16.28
C PHE A 45 5.73 -2.89 -16.13
N ASP A 46 4.80 -3.83 -16.31
CA ASP A 46 3.37 -3.61 -16.08
C ASP A 46 3.03 -3.60 -14.59
N LEU A 47 2.02 -2.80 -14.23
CA LEU A 47 1.42 -2.79 -12.88
C LEU A 47 0.88 -4.16 -12.53
N ILE A 48 1.10 -4.60 -11.29
CA ILE A 48 0.63 -5.88 -10.77
C ILE A 48 -0.73 -5.69 -10.08
N GLU A 49 -1.64 -6.64 -10.30
CA GLU A 49 -2.95 -6.72 -9.65
C GLU A 49 -2.86 -6.54 -8.13
N LEU A 50 -3.83 -5.81 -7.56
CA LEU A 50 -3.93 -5.58 -6.12
C LEU A 50 -4.67 -6.73 -5.43
N PRO A 51 -4.21 -7.19 -4.24
CA PRO A 51 -3.01 -6.74 -3.53
C PRO A 51 -1.73 -7.32 -4.14
N VAL A 52 -0.72 -6.46 -4.40
CA VAL A 52 0.50 -6.83 -5.15
C VAL A 52 1.20 -8.08 -4.60
N ALA A 53 1.26 -8.23 -3.28
CA ALA A 53 1.91 -9.36 -2.62
C ALA A 53 1.22 -10.72 -2.87
N ALA A 54 -0.04 -10.73 -3.33
CA ALA A 54 -0.76 -11.95 -3.69
C ALA A 54 -0.48 -12.42 -5.12
N HIS A 55 -0.08 -11.50 -6.01
CA HIS A 55 0.11 -11.74 -7.45
C HIS A 55 1.60 -11.63 -7.86
N SER A 56 2.51 -11.60 -6.89
CA SER A 56 3.94 -11.45 -7.12
C SER A 56 4.80 -12.03 -6.01
N LYS A 57 6.06 -12.29 -6.35
CA LYS A 57 7.10 -12.69 -5.41
C LYS A 57 8.23 -11.67 -5.37
N LEU A 58 8.62 -11.28 -4.16
CA LEU A 58 9.85 -10.54 -3.90
C LEU A 58 11.01 -11.55 -3.77
N ASN A 59 12.05 -11.40 -4.58
CA ASN A 59 13.15 -12.36 -4.62
C ASN A 59 14.27 -11.95 -3.66
N ALA A 60 14.60 -12.79 -2.67
CA ALA A 60 15.63 -12.48 -1.67
C ALA A 60 17.01 -12.13 -2.27
N CYS A 61 17.39 -12.71 -3.42
CA CYS A 61 18.68 -12.40 -4.07
C CYS A 61 18.83 -10.92 -4.46
N CYS A 62 17.75 -10.33 -4.98
CA CYS A 62 17.79 -9.04 -5.67
C CYS A 62 16.81 -8.01 -5.15
N LEU A 63 15.88 -8.42 -4.27
CA LEU A 63 14.70 -7.68 -3.84
C LEU A 63 13.92 -7.06 -4.98
N LYS A 64 13.93 -7.74 -6.13
CA LYS A 64 13.10 -7.37 -7.27
C LYS A 64 11.82 -8.19 -7.27
N ARG A 65 10.72 -7.48 -7.49
CA ARG A 65 9.38 -8.02 -7.52
C ARG A 65 9.08 -8.56 -8.92
N VAL A 66 8.69 -9.82 -8.96
CA VAL A 66 8.33 -10.51 -10.20
C VAL A 66 6.88 -10.97 -10.07
N CYS A 67 6.02 -10.58 -11.00
CA CYS A 67 4.65 -11.05 -11.04
C CYS A 67 4.58 -12.56 -11.34
N ASP A 68 3.51 -13.21 -10.90
CA ASP A 68 3.35 -14.66 -11.06
C ASP A 68 3.40 -15.10 -12.53
N GLY A 69 2.92 -14.26 -13.47
CA GLY A 69 3.01 -14.51 -14.91
C GLY A 69 4.45 -14.53 -15.45
N CYS A 70 5.28 -13.56 -15.10
CA CYS A 70 6.71 -13.59 -15.46
C CYS A 70 7.45 -14.74 -14.75
N GLY A 71 7.03 -15.10 -13.54
CA GLY A 71 7.51 -16.29 -12.84
C GLY A 71 7.19 -17.59 -13.59
N LEU A 72 5.95 -17.75 -14.05
CA LEU A 72 5.51 -18.88 -14.87
C LEU A 72 6.30 -18.96 -16.19
N ALA A 73 6.37 -17.85 -16.92
CA ALA A 73 7.10 -17.80 -18.19
C ALA A 73 8.58 -18.16 -18.01
N ALA A 74 9.19 -17.80 -16.88
CA ALA A 74 10.55 -18.21 -16.56
C ALA A 74 10.68 -19.72 -16.31
N ARG A 75 9.74 -20.31 -15.55
CA ARG A 75 9.70 -21.76 -15.29
C ARG A 75 9.51 -22.57 -16.56
N GLN A 76 8.63 -22.14 -17.46
CA GLN A 76 8.41 -22.76 -18.77
C GLN A 76 9.68 -22.77 -19.64
N ARG A 77 10.62 -21.84 -19.41
CA ARG A 77 11.94 -21.78 -20.06
C ARG A 77 13.03 -22.55 -19.30
N GLY A 78 12.66 -23.40 -18.35
CA GLY A 78 13.60 -24.23 -17.57
C GLY A 78 14.28 -23.52 -16.40
N MET A 79 13.84 -22.33 -16.00
CA MET A 79 14.40 -21.61 -14.85
C MET A 79 13.65 -21.94 -13.56
N LEU A 80 13.78 -23.18 -13.10
CA LEU A 80 13.08 -23.67 -11.90
C LEU A 80 13.70 -23.16 -10.60
N ASP A 81 15.02 -23.27 -10.46
CA ASP A 81 15.76 -22.93 -9.22
C ASP A 81 16.58 -21.65 -9.34
N ARG A 82 16.27 -20.80 -10.33
CA ARG A 82 16.98 -19.54 -10.57
C ARG A 82 16.01 -18.38 -10.55
N CYS A 83 16.43 -17.28 -9.95
CA CYS A 83 15.64 -16.06 -9.94
C CYS A 83 15.39 -15.59 -11.39
N PRO A 84 14.12 -15.32 -11.78
CA PRO A 84 13.77 -14.83 -13.10
C PRO A 84 14.43 -13.50 -13.49
N PHE A 85 14.87 -12.72 -12.50
CA PHE A 85 15.56 -11.43 -12.70
C PHE A 85 17.08 -11.58 -12.60
N CYS A 86 17.59 -11.99 -11.43
CA CYS A 86 19.03 -11.94 -11.11
C CYS A 86 19.80 -13.21 -11.53
N ARG A 87 19.11 -14.27 -11.98
CA ARG A 87 19.64 -15.61 -12.31
C ARG A 87 20.35 -16.38 -11.18
N MET A 88 20.54 -15.78 -10.00
CA MET A 88 21.06 -16.50 -8.83
C MET A 88 20.14 -17.65 -8.42
N PRO A 89 20.70 -18.71 -7.80
CA PRO A 89 19.90 -19.75 -7.18
C PRO A 89 18.86 -19.17 -6.21
N VAL A 90 17.63 -19.65 -6.29
CA VAL A 90 16.58 -19.24 -5.35
C VAL A 90 16.86 -19.96 -4.02
N PRO A 91 17.00 -19.24 -2.90
CA PRO A 91 17.14 -19.89 -1.62
C PRO A 91 15.81 -20.56 -1.23
N HIS A 92 15.89 -21.81 -0.78
CA HIS A 92 14.72 -22.61 -0.38
C HIS A 92 14.56 -22.69 1.15
N ASP A 93 15.55 -22.18 1.90
CA ASP A 93 15.60 -22.23 3.36
C ASP A 93 15.94 -20.85 3.95
N ASN A 94 15.61 -20.68 5.23
CA ASN A 94 15.81 -19.42 5.95
C ASN A 94 17.30 -19.11 6.17
N ALA A 95 18.14 -20.13 6.37
CA ALA A 95 19.56 -19.95 6.64
C ALA A 95 20.28 -19.36 5.41
N SER A 96 19.81 -19.69 4.20
CA SER A 96 20.29 -19.10 2.95
C SER A 96 19.68 -17.72 2.66
N MET A 97 18.39 -17.51 3.00
CA MET A 97 17.69 -16.24 2.74
C MET A 97 18.20 -15.10 3.63
N LEU A 98 18.39 -15.34 4.93
CA LEU A 98 18.66 -14.30 5.91
C LEU A 98 19.96 -13.51 5.60
N PRO A 99 21.11 -14.15 5.30
CA PRO A 99 22.33 -13.44 4.97
C PRO A 99 22.19 -12.55 3.73
N MET A 100 21.37 -12.95 2.75
CA MET A 100 21.10 -12.13 1.56
C MET A 100 20.35 -10.84 1.92
N ILE A 101 19.35 -10.95 2.79
CA ILE A 101 18.56 -9.80 3.27
C ILE A 101 19.43 -8.90 4.15
N GLN A 102 20.13 -9.45 5.15
CA GLN A 102 20.99 -8.68 6.05
C GLN A 102 22.09 -7.93 5.30
N LYS A 103 22.69 -8.53 4.27
CA LYS A 103 23.68 -7.86 3.41
C LYS A 103 23.11 -6.62 2.71
N ARG A 104 21.81 -6.61 2.38
CA ARG A 104 21.13 -5.46 1.77
C ARG A 104 20.68 -4.44 2.80
N VAL A 105 20.22 -4.87 3.97
CA VAL A 105 19.95 -4.00 5.12
C VAL A 105 21.21 -3.21 5.48
N GLY A 106 22.37 -3.87 5.59
CA GLY A 106 23.65 -3.20 5.84
C GLY A 106 24.13 -2.25 4.73
N LYS A 107 23.42 -2.20 3.59
CA LYS A 107 23.65 -1.25 2.49
C LYS A 107 22.55 -0.17 2.39
N GLY A 108 21.61 -0.11 3.34
CA GLY A 108 20.52 0.86 3.34
C GLY A 108 19.43 0.58 2.30
N ASP A 109 19.19 -0.68 1.94
CA ASP A 109 18.09 -1.05 1.04
C ASP A 109 16.75 -1.02 1.80
N ALA A 110 15.93 0.00 1.53
CA ALA A 110 14.65 0.23 2.20
C ALA A 110 13.71 -0.99 2.15
N VAL A 111 13.68 -1.70 1.02
CA VAL A 111 12.84 -2.90 0.84
C VAL A 111 13.37 -4.05 1.68
N ALA A 112 14.70 -4.18 1.80
CA ALA A 112 15.32 -5.19 2.65
C ALA A 112 14.98 -4.96 4.12
N THR A 113 15.16 -3.73 4.59
CA THR A 113 14.91 -3.35 5.98
C THR A 113 13.44 -3.55 6.33
N LYS A 114 12.53 -3.15 5.44
CA LYS A 114 11.09 -3.41 5.60
C LYS A 114 10.77 -4.90 5.65
N THR A 115 11.36 -5.69 4.75
CA THR A 115 11.15 -7.15 4.69
C THR A 115 11.62 -7.83 5.98
N LEU A 116 12.75 -7.39 6.55
CA LEU A 116 13.23 -7.90 7.82
C LEU A 116 12.28 -7.51 8.96
N GLY A 117 11.75 -6.28 8.95
CA GLY A 117 10.71 -5.85 9.90
C GLY A 117 9.45 -6.74 9.83
N ASP A 118 8.98 -7.07 8.63
CA ASP A 118 7.84 -7.97 8.45
C ASP A 118 8.11 -9.36 9.05
N TRP A 119 9.33 -9.88 8.93
CA TRP A 119 9.69 -11.18 9.50
C TRP A 119 9.62 -11.19 11.02
N TYR A 120 10.07 -10.12 11.68
CA TYR A 120 9.93 -9.95 13.13
C TYR A 120 8.46 -9.76 13.54
N CYS A 121 7.69 -8.95 12.81
CA CYS A 121 6.28 -8.73 13.12
C CYS A 121 5.45 -10.02 13.06
N ASP A 122 5.70 -10.85 12.05
CA ASP A 122 4.95 -12.09 11.84
C ASP A 122 5.54 -13.29 12.60
N GLY A 123 6.76 -13.20 13.14
CA GLY A 123 7.48 -14.34 13.71
C GLY A 123 7.79 -15.43 12.68
N ARG A 124 8.26 -15.02 11.49
CA ARG A 124 8.54 -15.92 10.36
C ARG A 124 10.02 -16.11 10.14
N HIS A 125 10.37 -17.05 9.26
CA HIS A 125 11.75 -17.27 8.82
C HIS A 125 12.76 -17.57 9.94
N GLY A 126 12.30 -18.19 11.04
CA GLY A 126 13.12 -18.52 12.20
C GLY A 126 13.18 -17.44 13.27
N PHE A 127 12.46 -16.32 13.11
CA PHE A 127 12.36 -15.28 14.11
C PHE A 127 11.18 -15.52 15.06
N ALA A 128 11.39 -15.24 16.35
CA ALA A 128 10.29 -15.05 17.27
C ALA A 128 9.55 -13.75 16.92
N LYS A 129 8.25 -13.71 17.19
CA LYS A 129 7.45 -12.50 16.98
C LYS A 129 7.96 -11.38 17.91
N ASP A 130 8.34 -10.26 17.32
CA ASP A 130 8.83 -9.06 18.00
C ASP A 130 8.38 -7.80 17.24
N VAL A 131 7.24 -7.25 17.66
CA VAL A 131 6.65 -6.06 17.02
C VAL A 131 7.45 -4.78 17.30
N PRO A 132 7.94 -4.52 18.53
CA PRO A 132 8.82 -3.37 18.77
C PRO A 132 10.03 -3.35 17.83
N ARG A 133 10.70 -4.50 17.64
CA ARG A 133 11.81 -4.60 16.68
C ARG A 133 11.37 -4.36 15.24
N ALA A 134 10.18 -4.83 14.86
CA ALA A 134 9.62 -4.55 13.54
C ALA A 134 9.36 -3.05 13.33
N VAL A 135 8.86 -2.33 14.35
CA VAL A 135 8.63 -0.88 14.31
C VAL A 135 9.93 -0.09 14.11
N GLU A 136 11.02 -0.48 14.78
CA GLU A 136 12.34 0.12 14.56
C GLU A 136 12.78 -0.02 13.10
N LEU A 137 12.72 -1.25 12.57
CA LEU A 137 13.11 -1.55 11.19
C LEU A 137 12.20 -0.87 10.15
N TRP A 138 10.90 -0.79 10.41
CA TRP A 138 9.99 -0.08 9.52
C TRP A 138 10.21 1.42 9.58
N THR A 139 10.58 1.98 10.73
CA THR A 139 10.92 3.40 10.84
C THR A 139 12.18 3.72 10.04
N GLU A 140 13.24 2.91 10.18
CA GLU A 140 14.44 3.00 9.35
C GLU A 140 14.11 2.85 7.85
N ALA A 141 13.28 1.87 7.48
CA ALA A 141 12.88 1.67 6.09
C ALA A 141 12.07 2.86 5.53
N ALA A 142 11.21 3.47 6.35
CA ALA A 142 10.44 4.66 6.00
C ALA A 142 11.35 5.87 5.75
N GLU A 143 12.36 6.07 6.61
CA GLU A 143 13.40 7.10 6.42
C GLU A 143 14.22 6.88 5.14
N LEU A 144 14.42 5.62 4.75
CA LEU A 144 15.04 5.23 3.47
C LEU A 144 14.07 5.31 2.27
N GLY A 145 12.83 5.78 2.46
CA GLY A 145 11.84 6.00 1.40
C GLY A 145 10.88 4.83 1.15
N SER A 146 10.76 3.86 2.05
CA SER A 146 9.80 2.77 1.90
C SER A 146 8.36 3.22 2.19
N ILE A 147 7.57 3.32 1.13
CA ILE A 147 6.12 3.58 1.19
C ILE A 147 5.39 2.48 1.97
N ASP A 148 5.72 1.22 1.70
CA ASP A 148 5.13 0.06 2.39
C ASP A 148 5.41 0.08 3.90
N ALA A 149 6.59 0.59 4.32
CA ALA A 149 6.93 0.70 5.73
C ALA A 149 6.07 1.76 6.45
N HIS A 150 5.81 2.90 5.80
CA HIS A 150 4.84 3.88 6.31
C HIS A 150 3.45 3.26 6.49
N ASN A 151 2.98 2.44 5.54
CA ASN A 151 1.70 1.75 5.71
C ASN A 151 1.71 0.78 6.91
N SER A 152 2.77 -0.03 7.07
CA SER A 152 2.92 -0.93 8.23
C SER A 152 2.92 -0.18 9.56
N LEU A 153 3.67 0.93 9.65
CA LEU A 153 3.68 1.81 10.83
C LEU A 153 2.31 2.42 11.10
N GLY A 154 1.61 2.84 10.04
CA GLY A 154 0.26 3.36 10.14
C GLY A 154 -0.71 2.36 10.76
N VAL A 155 -0.67 1.10 10.30
CA VAL A 155 -1.49 0.02 10.83
C VAL A 155 -1.16 -0.30 12.29
N VAL A 156 0.12 -0.45 12.63
CA VAL A 156 0.52 -0.92 13.96
C VAL A 156 0.22 0.12 15.03
N PHE A 157 0.50 1.40 14.79
CA PHE A 157 0.18 2.47 15.74
C PHE A 157 -1.32 2.73 15.83
N TYR A 158 -2.05 2.66 14.72
CA TYR A 158 -3.50 2.88 14.74
C TYR A 158 -4.25 1.78 15.50
N THR A 159 -3.76 0.54 15.46
CA THR A 159 -4.41 -0.62 16.09
C THR A 159 -3.85 -0.99 17.47
N GLY A 160 -2.66 -0.50 17.83
CA GLY A 160 -1.97 -0.91 19.06
C GLY A 160 -1.57 -2.40 19.08
N ASN A 161 -1.43 -3.05 17.91
CA ASN A 161 -1.11 -4.47 17.86
C ASN A 161 0.37 -4.71 18.17
N GLY A 162 0.68 -5.01 19.42
CA GLY A 162 2.05 -5.32 19.88
C GLY A 162 2.89 -4.10 20.28
N VAL A 163 2.29 -2.90 20.27
CA VAL A 163 2.83 -1.64 20.78
C VAL A 163 1.69 -0.80 21.37
N GLU A 164 2.00 0.28 22.08
CA GLU A 164 0.97 1.22 22.54
C GLU A 164 0.20 1.84 21.36
N GLU A 165 -1.13 1.97 21.50
CA GLU A 165 -1.97 2.59 20.48
C GLU A 165 -1.70 4.09 20.39
N ASP A 166 -1.36 4.57 19.20
CA ASP A 166 -1.19 5.99 18.88
C ASP A 166 -1.83 6.27 17.52
N LYS A 167 -3.15 6.49 17.55
CA LYS A 167 -3.93 6.76 16.32
C LYS A 167 -3.44 7.98 15.54
N PRO A 168 -3.14 9.15 16.16
CA PRO A 168 -2.58 10.29 15.43
C PRO A 168 -1.28 9.96 14.69
N ARG A 169 -0.35 9.25 15.32
CA ARG A 169 0.89 8.82 14.68
C ARG A 169 0.64 7.83 13.55
N GLY A 170 -0.27 6.88 13.75
CA GLY A 170 -0.66 5.95 12.69
C GLY A 170 -1.25 6.65 11.47
N ILE A 171 -2.15 7.62 11.69
CA ILE A 171 -2.74 8.45 10.64
C ILE A 171 -1.66 9.25 9.91
N HIS A 172 -0.68 9.81 10.63
CA HIS A 172 0.42 10.55 10.03
C HIS A 172 1.23 9.68 9.05
N HIS A 173 1.61 8.46 9.44
CA HIS A 173 2.31 7.55 8.52
C HIS A 173 1.45 7.17 7.30
N TRP A 174 0.14 6.95 7.47
CA TRP A 174 -0.75 6.73 6.33
C TRP A 174 -0.88 7.95 5.41
N GLN A 175 -0.82 9.18 5.94
CA GLN A 175 -0.81 10.39 5.11
C GLN A 175 0.43 10.43 4.23
N GLU A 176 1.61 10.17 4.78
CA GLU A 176 2.86 10.11 4.01
C GLU A 176 2.82 9.03 2.92
N ALA A 177 2.38 7.81 3.26
CA ALA A 177 2.23 6.74 2.27
C ALA A 177 1.21 7.06 1.18
N ALA A 178 0.05 7.62 1.55
CA ALA A 178 -0.99 8.00 0.60
C ALA A 178 -0.53 9.09 -0.37
N MET A 179 0.23 10.09 0.09
CA MET A 179 0.82 11.13 -0.78
C MET A 179 1.82 10.56 -1.79
N ASN A 180 2.36 9.36 -1.53
CA ASN A 180 3.26 8.64 -2.42
C ASN A 180 2.58 7.50 -3.19
N GLY A 181 1.25 7.44 -3.19
CA GLY A 181 0.48 6.53 -4.04
C GLY A 181 0.08 5.20 -3.38
N ASP A 182 0.28 5.04 -2.07
CA ASP A 182 -0.16 3.82 -1.39
C ASP A 182 -1.69 3.73 -1.29
N VAL A 183 -2.23 2.73 -1.97
CA VAL A 183 -3.68 2.51 -2.08
C VAL A 183 -4.30 2.06 -0.76
N ASP A 184 -3.59 1.26 0.04
CA ASP A 184 -4.04 0.74 1.33
C ASP A 184 -4.11 1.87 2.36
N SER A 185 -3.07 2.70 2.47
CA SER A 185 -3.06 3.87 3.35
C SER A 185 -4.15 4.86 2.98
N ARG A 186 -4.34 5.15 1.68
CA ARG A 186 -5.42 6.03 1.25
C ARG A 186 -6.80 5.45 1.59
N HIS A 187 -6.99 4.15 1.44
CA HIS A 187 -8.21 3.46 1.87
C HIS A 187 -8.44 3.60 3.39
N ASN A 188 -7.38 3.39 4.17
CA ASN A 188 -7.43 3.48 5.63
C ASN A 188 -7.80 4.90 6.10
N LEU A 189 -7.24 5.95 5.47
CA LEU A 189 -7.64 7.33 5.73
C LEU A 189 -9.13 7.57 5.44
N GLY A 190 -9.64 7.05 4.32
CA GLY A 190 -11.08 7.08 4.03
C GLY A 190 -11.92 6.37 5.09
N ALA A 191 -11.46 5.23 5.58
CA ALA A 191 -12.14 4.49 6.66
C ALA A 191 -12.14 5.27 7.98
N VAL A 192 -11.04 5.93 8.35
CA VAL A 192 -10.97 6.81 9.53
C VAL A 192 -11.98 7.96 9.40
N LEU A 193 -12.00 8.64 8.26
CA LEU A 193 -12.94 9.73 8.00
C LEU A 193 -14.39 9.29 8.09
N SER A 194 -14.70 8.11 7.54
CA SER A 194 -16.06 7.55 7.62
C SER A 194 -16.45 7.21 9.05
N ARG A 195 -15.54 6.71 9.90
CA ARG A 195 -15.83 6.43 11.32
C ARG A 195 -16.10 7.72 12.10
N ASN A 196 -15.45 8.81 11.70
CA ASN A 196 -15.64 10.14 12.28
C ASN A 196 -16.88 10.88 11.72
N GLY A 197 -17.70 10.24 10.88
CA GLY A 197 -18.90 10.83 10.28
C GLY A 197 -18.66 11.69 9.04
N ASN A 198 -17.40 11.87 8.61
CA ASN A 198 -17.03 12.65 7.43
C ASN A 198 -17.18 11.82 6.14
N HIS A 199 -18.39 11.36 5.85
CA HIS A 199 -18.64 10.42 4.74
C HIS A 199 -18.33 10.99 3.36
N HIS A 200 -18.61 12.27 3.11
CA HIS A 200 -18.30 12.92 1.84
C HIS A 200 -16.78 12.89 1.55
N LEU A 201 -15.98 13.22 2.57
CA LEU A 201 -14.53 13.20 2.46
C LEU A 201 -14.01 11.77 2.31
N ALA A 202 -14.56 10.82 3.08
CA ALA A 202 -14.23 9.41 2.96
C ALA A 202 -14.41 8.89 1.53
N VAL A 203 -15.52 9.25 0.87
CA VAL A 203 -15.79 8.89 -0.53
C VAL A 203 -14.71 9.45 -1.45
N GLN A 204 -14.24 10.69 -1.27
CA GLN A 204 -13.17 11.26 -2.09
C GLN A 204 -11.86 10.48 -1.98
N TYR A 205 -11.45 10.11 -0.76
CA TYR A 205 -10.25 9.28 -0.55
C TYR A 205 -10.39 7.90 -1.20
N TRP A 206 -11.54 7.25 -1.00
CA TRP A 206 -11.81 5.95 -1.62
C TRP A 206 -11.91 6.05 -3.14
N MET A 207 -12.38 7.15 -3.72
CA MET A 207 -12.46 7.31 -5.17
C MET A 207 -11.06 7.25 -5.79
N ILE A 208 -10.07 7.95 -5.22
CA ILE A 208 -8.70 7.90 -5.73
C ILE A 208 -8.14 6.46 -5.63
N SER A 209 -8.30 5.81 -4.47
CA SER A 209 -7.84 4.42 -4.26
C SER A 209 -8.56 3.42 -5.19
N ALA A 210 -9.86 3.59 -5.44
CA ALA A 210 -10.64 2.76 -6.36
C ALA A 210 -10.18 2.95 -7.82
N LYS A 211 -9.89 4.20 -8.23
CA LYS A 211 -9.32 4.52 -9.56
C LYS A 211 -7.93 3.94 -9.78
N MET A 212 -7.24 3.51 -8.72
CA MET A 212 -5.98 2.77 -8.78
C MET A 212 -6.18 1.25 -8.79
N GLY A 213 -7.42 0.77 -8.86
CA GLY A 213 -7.75 -0.65 -8.90
C GLY A 213 -7.95 -1.30 -7.53
N TYR A 214 -8.11 -0.54 -6.43
CA TYR A 214 -8.32 -1.13 -5.10
C TYR A 214 -9.81 -1.45 -4.84
N GLU A 215 -10.16 -2.73 -4.92
CA GLU A 215 -11.54 -3.22 -4.85
C GLU A 215 -12.26 -2.87 -3.53
N ARG A 216 -11.55 -2.92 -2.39
CA ARG A 216 -12.16 -2.62 -1.08
C ARG A 216 -12.66 -1.18 -1.01
N SER A 217 -11.93 -0.23 -1.60
CA SER A 217 -12.39 1.17 -1.69
C SER A 217 -13.63 1.31 -2.55
N LEU A 218 -13.69 0.63 -3.70
CA LEU A 218 -14.89 0.59 -4.55
C LEU A 218 -16.10 0.03 -3.78
N ASN A 219 -15.90 -1.05 -3.02
CA ASN A 219 -16.95 -1.64 -2.18
C ASN A 219 -17.40 -0.69 -1.07
N CYS A 220 -16.50 0.08 -0.45
CA CYS A 220 -16.88 1.13 0.50
C CYS A 220 -17.72 2.23 -0.15
N ILE A 221 -17.39 2.69 -1.36
CA ILE A 221 -18.20 3.67 -2.10
C ILE A 221 -19.58 3.11 -2.42
N LYS A 222 -19.67 1.83 -2.82
CA LYS A 222 -20.94 1.13 -3.05
C LYS A 222 -21.81 1.12 -1.80
N VAL A 223 -21.22 0.89 -0.62
CA VAL A 223 -21.93 0.96 0.67
C VAL A 223 -22.40 2.39 0.96
N MET A 224 -21.56 3.41 0.71
CA MET A 224 -21.95 4.81 0.89
C MET A 224 -23.08 5.25 -0.03
N PHE A 225 -23.08 4.78 -1.28
CA PHE A 225 -24.15 5.03 -2.23
C PHE A 225 -25.48 4.43 -1.74
N LYS A 226 -25.46 3.18 -1.26
CA LYS A 226 -26.66 2.52 -0.68
C LYS A 226 -27.21 3.25 0.54
N ARG A 227 -26.35 3.92 1.31
CA ARG A 227 -26.71 4.72 2.49
C ARG A 227 -27.10 6.17 2.17
N GLY A 228 -27.04 6.59 0.91
CA GLY A 228 -27.33 7.96 0.50
C GLY A 228 -26.22 8.97 0.80
N HIS A 229 -25.03 8.53 1.21
CA HIS A 229 -23.88 9.40 1.48
C HIS A 229 -23.01 9.66 0.24
N ALA A 230 -23.15 8.86 -0.82
CA ALA A 230 -22.52 9.09 -2.11
C ALA A 230 -23.59 9.25 -3.20
N ILE A 231 -23.33 10.11 -4.19
CA ILE A 231 -24.24 10.30 -5.32
C ILE A 231 -23.95 9.29 -6.45
N LYS A 232 -24.95 9.06 -7.31
CA LYS A 232 -24.84 8.11 -8.44
C LYS A 232 -23.65 8.41 -9.36
N ALA A 233 -23.32 9.69 -9.57
CA ALA A 233 -22.19 10.09 -10.38
C ALA A 233 -20.86 9.59 -9.80
N GLN A 234 -20.63 9.79 -8.49
CA GLN A 234 -19.41 9.33 -7.79
C GLN A 234 -19.24 7.81 -7.86
N TYR A 235 -20.32 7.06 -7.65
CA TYR A 235 -20.24 5.60 -7.74
C TYR A 235 -19.95 5.11 -9.16
N THR A 236 -20.61 5.70 -10.16
CA THR A 236 -20.35 5.38 -11.58
C THR A 236 -18.91 5.71 -11.98
N GLU A 237 -18.41 6.87 -11.56
CA GLU A 237 -17.03 7.29 -11.82
C GLU A 237 -16.01 6.36 -11.17
N ALA A 238 -16.23 5.96 -9.91
CA ALA A 238 -15.38 5.01 -9.21
C ALA A 238 -15.38 3.63 -9.90
N LEU A 239 -16.53 3.16 -10.38
CA LEU A 239 -16.65 1.91 -11.13
C LEU A 239 -15.89 1.93 -12.45
N LEU A 240 -15.97 3.04 -13.19
CA LEU A 240 -15.27 3.21 -14.46
C LEU A 240 -13.75 3.24 -14.24
N GLY A 241 -13.27 4.08 -13.34
CA GLY A 241 -11.83 4.16 -13.07
C GLY A 241 -11.26 2.87 -12.48
N TYR A 242 -12.02 2.14 -11.66
CA TYR A 242 -11.61 0.81 -11.20
C TYR A 242 -11.49 -0.18 -12.36
N ARG A 243 -12.45 -0.17 -13.31
CA ARG A 243 -12.40 -1.03 -14.49
C ARG A 243 -11.19 -0.71 -15.35
N ASP A 244 -10.93 0.57 -15.60
CA ASP A 244 -9.80 1.01 -16.41
C ASP A 244 -8.48 0.56 -15.78
N ALA A 245 -8.30 0.76 -14.47
CA ALA A 245 -7.12 0.29 -13.75
C ALA A 245 -6.97 -1.24 -13.78
N VAL A 246 -8.07 -2.00 -13.64
CA VAL A 246 -8.03 -3.46 -13.75
C VAL A 246 -7.64 -3.92 -15.15
N GLU A 247 -8.13 -3.25 -16.20
CA GLU A 247 -7.70 -3.55 -17.56
C GLU A 247 -6.22 -3.27 -17.80
N GLU A 248 -5.70 -2.15 -17.30
CA GLU A 248 -4.27 -1.82 -17.40
C GLU A 248 -3.37 -2.86 -16.70
N MET A 249 -3.89 -3.57 -15.69
CA MET A 249 -3.15 -4.59 -14.95
C MET A 249 -3.20 -5.98 -15.59
N LYS A 250 -4.03 -6.20 -16.63
CA LYS A 250 -4.19 -7.53 -17.23
C LYS A 250 -2.91 -8.00 -17.91
N SER A 251 -2.66 -9.30 -17.77
CA SER A 251 -1.57 -9.98 -18.46
C SER A 251 -1.97 -11.41 -18.77
N PRO A 252 -1.90 -11.86 -20.04
CA PRO A 252 -2.22 -13.23 -20.42
C PRO A 252 -1.44 -14.27 -19.60
N GLN A 253 -0.18 -13.97 -19.29
CA GLN A 253 0.67 -14.86 -18.49
C GLN A 253 0.23 -14.91 -17.02
N ARG A 254 -0.29 -13.81 -16.46
CA ARG A 254 -0.83 -13.80 -15.09
C ARG A 254 -2.14 -14.57 -15.02
N GLU A 255 -3.03 -14.38 -15.99
CA GLU A 255 -4.26 -15.17 -16.12
C GLU A 255 -3.96 -16.67 -16.26
N GLU A 256 -2.95 -17.03 -17.05
CA GLU A 256 -2.49 -18.42 -17.16
C GLU A 256 -1.92 -18.95 -15.83
N ALA A 257 -1.07 -18.18 -15.15
CA ALA A 257 -0.54 -18.55 -13.83
C ALA A 257 -1.66 -18.75 -12.80
N GLN A 258 -2.70 -17.91 -12.84
CA GLN A 258 -3.88 -18.05 -11.99
C GLN A 258 -4.67 -19.32 -12.33
N ARG A 259 -4.92 -19.60 -13.63
CA ARG A 259 -5.58 -20.84 -14.08
C ARG A 259 -4.85 -22.10 -13.64
N LEU A 260 -3.52 -22.08 -13.61
CA LEU A 260 -2.69 -23.19 -13.15
C LEU A 260 -2.54 -23.27 -11.62
N GLY A 261 -3.17 -22.36 -10.86
CA GLY A 261 -3.08 -22.32 -9.40
C GLY A 261 -1.72 -21.90 -8.85
N LEU A 262 -0.84 -21.36 -9.68
CA LEU A 262 0.53 -20.96 -9.33
C LEU A 262 0.61 -19.56 -8.69
N CYS A 263 -0.53 -18.99 -8.32
CA CYS A 263 -0.61 -17.68 -7.71
C CYS A 263 0.02 -17.68 -6.32
N SER A 264 0.78 -16.64 -5.98
CA SER A 264 1.46 -16.49 -4.70
C SER A 264 0.49 -16.46 -3.49
N SER A 265 -0.81 -16.25 -3.75
CA SER A 265 -1.91 -16.40 -2.79
C SER A 265 -2.14 -17.85 -2.31
N ASN A 266 -1.94 -18.86 -3.17
CA ASN A 266 -2.21 -20.27 -2.84
C ASN A 266 -1.05 -20.94 -2.06
N LEU A 267 0.17 -20.42 -2.21
CA LEU A 267 1.37 -20.95 -1.54
C LEU A 267 1.48 -20.56 -0.06
N ARG A 268 0.57 -19.72 0.46
CA ARG A 268 0.49 -19.40 1.91
C ARG A 268 -0.32 -20.44 2.70
N PHE A 269 -0.98 -21.40 2.05
CA PHE A 269 -1.80 -22.43 2.71
C PHE A 269 -1.28 -23.86 2.56
N THR A 270 -0.13 -24.09 1.91
CA THR A 270 0.41 -25.44 1.66
C THR A 270 1.55 -25.87 2.60
N SER A 271 1.65 -25.30 3.81
CA SER A 271 2.40 -25.93 4.92
C SER A 271 1.45 -26.34 6.03
N LEU A 272 0.83 -27.51 5.87
CA LEU A 272 0.29 -28.38 6.93
C LEU A 272 -0.16 -29.69 6.27
N ARG A 273 0.81 -30.58 6.05
CA ARG A 273 0.66 -32.03 6.21
C ARG A 273 1.96 -32.57 6.75
#